data_AF-A0A8H4ARG7-F1
#
_entry.id   AF-A0A8H4ARG7-F1
#
_cell.length_a   1.000
_cell.length_b   1.000
_cell.length_c   1.000
_cell.angle_alpha   90.00
_cell.angle_beta   90.00
_cell.angle_gamma   90.00
#
_symmetry.space_group_name_H-M   'P 1'
#
loop_
_entity.id
_entity.type
_entity.pdbx_description
1 polymer ?
#
loop_
_entity_poly.entity_id
_entity_poly.type
_entity_poly.pdbx_seq_one_letter_code
_entity_poly.pdbx_strand_id
1 'polypeptide(L)'
;MHAVKLKGRQSKPIKKGAKRKAETPNTVLPLDQSVQNDFPSQSSNVRRVVQSTQSLKPIPPKNGCLHLKEYKENNRYTYLDNYNTIAELSMHWYRIGIPNEGVRDFDGLRRDREIILSPQKCSICSFKGDRLHACLDCVFIGCWHDQRHALKHFHGTTHTFAMDIVRLALFCFKCGDYVYDLDFETAKTLQEVRVAEKESNLKEPCAKRARYVSWQPNSEEAANISKDSTPLPCSGLRGLFNMGATCFMNAILQTFLTNPLIKNYFMTDKHNNKLCGTAGCMCCEIDNLFQEFHSGEKKPYPPCSFLHAMWLSSKELAGYAEQDAHEFYLAAINKMHSDSKESISEPLNRNGQKCECIMHKTFGGVFQSRIKCKVCNDVKTKEEPLVEWQLHLRGSPTPQKKKNGHTKASIENDANEMGDKNTLQLCLERYTAEEQIKDYKCDNCNLNYLEEGVPFNQIPASSEACTRRFSCKKLPPVLTFVVERFSREGKTTSKNEAPFEFPEEINMTKWTSLAQEVLEQGGSLDDLPDFKYNLISVVNHEGKINTGHYTVYCKNRDQWFLFDDHAVKLADIDDVLQSKRKAYLCFYIADTLEYDQL
;
A
#
# COMPACT_ATOMS: atom_id res chain seq x y z
N MET A 1 -15.23 17.12 49.62
CA MET A 1 -14.37 17.09 50.82
C MET A 1 -14.20 15.65 51.29
N HIS A 2 -13.06 15.04 50.99
CA HIS A 2 -12.21 14.25 51.91
C HIS A 2 -11.19 13.48 51.08
N ALA A 3 -9.92 13.83 51.27
CA ALA A 3 -8.76 13.21 50.68
C ALA A 3 -8.34 11.99 51.48
N VAL A 4 -7.85 10.94 50.81
CA VAL A 4 -6.97 9.93 51.42
C VAL A 4 -5.76 9.72 50.50
N LYS A 5 -4.59 10.07 51.03
CA LYS A 5 -3.26 9.85 50.47
C LYS A 5 -2.86 8.38 50.64
N LEU A 6 -2.24 7.78 49.63
CA LEU A 6 -1.33 6.64 49.83
C LEU A 6 0.01 6.89 49.14
N LYS A 7 1.07 6.61 49.92
CA LYS A 7 2.47 7.01 49.73
C LYS A 7 3.18 6.19 48.65
N GLY A 8 4.07 6.85 47.91
CA GLY A 8 5.00 6.21 46.99
C GLY A 8 6.09 5.39 47.69
N ARG A 9 6.51 4.32 47.02
CA ARG A 9 7.76 3.59 47.30
C ARG A 9 8.69 3.78 46.10
N GLN A 10 9.84 4.40 46.35
CA GLN A 10 10.97 4.45 45.42
C GLN A 10 11.69 3.09 45.43
N SER A 11 11.92 2.51 44.25
CA SER A 11 12.82 1.35 44.08
C SER A 11 14.14 1.78 43.42
N LYS A 12 15.24 1.47 44.11
CA LYS A 12 16.65 1.71 43.74
C LYS A 12 17.08 0.91 42.50
N PRO A 13 18.14 1.32 41.78
CA PRO A 13 18.64 0.62 40.59
C PRO A 13 19.48 -0.61 40.99
N ILE A 14 19.31 -1.73 40.29
CA ILE A 14 20.12 -2.94 40.46
C ILE A 14 20.99 -3.19 39.21
N LYS A 15 22.23 -3.60 39.51
CA LYS A 15 23.44 -3.64 38.69
C LYS A 15 23.44 -4.71 37.59
N LYS A 16 24.30 -4.46 36.60
CA LYS A 16 24.77 -5.37 35.54
C LYS A 16 25.38 -6.68 36.10
N GLY A 17 25.15 -7.77 35.36
CA GLY A 17 26.11 -8.87 35.17
C GLY A 17 25.82 -10.18 35.90
N ALA A 18 25.34 -11.19 35.15
CA ALA A 18 25.54 -12.60 35.50
C ALA A 18 25.55 -13.48 34.24
N LYS A 19 26.71 -14.09 33.93
CA LYS A 19 26.86 -15.20 32.99
C LYS A 19 26.26 -16.48 33.59
N ARG A 20 25.45 -17.23 32.84
CA ARG A 20 25.14 -18.67 33.08
C ARG A 20 24.97 -19.34 31.71
N LYS A 21 25.95 -20.14 31.28
CA LYS A 21 26.05 -21.62 31.35
C LYS A 21 24.92 -22.34 30.59
N ALA A 22 25.32 -22.97 29.49
CA ALA A 22 24.53 -23.84 28.65
C ALA A 22 24.21 -25.15 29.35
N GLU A 23 22.96 -25.58 29.26
CA GLU A 23 22.53 -26.95 29.56
C GLU A 23 21.91 -27.54 28.29
N THR A 24 22.27 -28.79 28.01
CA THR A 24 21.93 -29.58 26.83
C THR A 24 20.52 -30.17 26.93
N PRO A 25 19.76 -30.31 25.81
CA PRO A 25 18.51 -31.04 25.82
C PRO A 25 18.73 -32.51 25.42
N ASN A 26 18.33 -33.44 26.27
CA ASN A 26 18.15 -34.85 25.94
C ASN A 26 16.92 -35.37 26.68
N THR A 27 15.79 -35.51 25.98
CA THR A 27 14.84 -36.62 26.18
C THR A 27 13.82 -36.65 25.04
N VAL A 28 13.94 -37.67 24.19
CA VAL A 28 12.97 -38.08 23.18
C VAL A 28 12.02 -39.07 23.84
N LEU A 29 10.71 -38.93 23.62
CA LEU A 29 9.71 -39.99 23.85
C LEU A 29 8.90 -40.22 22.56
N PRO A 30 8.43 -41.45 22.28
CA PRO A 30 8.07 -41.90 20.95
C PRO A 30 6.59 -41.66 20.60
N LEU A 31 6.33 -41.39 19.32
CA LEU A 31 5.01 -41.35 18.68
C LEU A 31 4.55 -42.76 18.31
N ASP A 32 3.35 -43.12 18.76
CA ASP A 32 2.67 -44.36 18.43
C ASP A 32 1.77 -44.21 17.19
N GLN A 33 1.67 -45.29 16.42
CA GLN A 33 1.11 -45.33 15.07
C GLN A 33 -0.40 -45.65 15.02
N SER A 34 -0.97 -45.25 13.88
CA SER A 34 -2.09 -45.89 13.16
C SER A 34 -3.53 -45.62 13.60
N VAL A 35 -4.28 -44.90 12.76
CA VAL A 35 -5.66 -45.25 12.38
C VAL A 35 -5.87 -44.88 10.91
N GLN A 36 -6.05 -45.89 10.07
CA GLN A 36 -6.56 -45.77 8.70
C GLN A 36 -8.09 -45.58 8.74
N ASN A 37 -8.64 -44.72 7.88
CA ASN A 37 -10.07 -44.72 7.58
C ASN A 37 -10.27 -44.49 6.07
N ASP A 38 -10.81 -45.53 5.43
CA ASP A 38 -11.28 -45.59 4.05
C ASP A 38 -12.65 -44.90 3.89
N PHE A 39 -12.83 -44.04 2.88
CA PHE A 39 -14.15 -43.72 2.31
C PHE A 39 -14.06 -43.43 0.79
N PRO A 40 -15.15 -43.68 0.02
CA PRO A 40 -15.08 -44.06 -1.39
C PRO A 40 -15.04 -42.88 -2.37
N SER A 41 -14.38 -43.11 -3.49
CA SER A 41 -14.21 -42.19 -4.62
C SER A 41 -15.52 -41.98 -5.40
N GLN A 42 -16.04 -40.75 -5.41
CA GLN A 42 -16.94 -40.28 -6.45
C GLN A 42 -16.15 -39.45 -7.48
N SER A 43 -16.20 -39.90 -8.72
CA SER A 43 -15.54 -39.30 -9.88
C SER A 43 -16.22 -37.99 -10.28
N SER A 44 -15.58 -36.86 -9.98
CA SER A 44 -15.80 -35.61 -10.71
C SER A 44 -14.60 -35.38 -11.62
N ASN A 45 -14.88 -34.94 -12.85
CA ASN A 45 -13.88 -34.66 -13.88
C ASN A 45 -13.05 -33.43 -13.51
N VAL A 46 -12.15 -33.61 -12.55
CA VAL A 46 -11.13 -32.66 -12.13
C VAL A 46 -9.97 -32.78 -13.10
N ARG A 47 -9.74 -31.76 -13.93
CA ARG A 47 -8.40 -31.54 -14.48
C ARG A 47 -7.50 -31.16 -13.30
N ARG A 48 -6.91 -32.18 -12.67
CA ARG A 48 -5.76 -31.97 -11.79
C ARG A 48 -4.74 -31.20 -12.60
N VAL A 49 -4.19 -30.14 -12.01
CA VAL A 49 -2.92 -29.59 -12.45
C VAL A 49 -1.91 -30.70 -12.21
N VAL A 50 -1.73 -31.56 -13.22
CA VAL A 50 -0.46 -32.23 -13.41
C VAL A 50 0.50 -31.06 -13.54
N GLN A 51 1.30 -30.85 -12.50
CA GLN A 51 2.52 -30.11 -12.66
C GLN A 51 3.22 -30.81 -13.83
N SER A 52 3.13 -30.22 -15.03
CA SER A 52 4.26 -30.32 -15.92
C SER A 52 5.35 -29.60 -15.16
N THR A 53 6.05 -30.35 -14.31
CA THR A 53 7.45 -30.17 -14.12
C THR A 53 8.03 -30.26 -15.52
N GLN A 54 7.97 -29.15 -16.27
CA GLN A 54 9.15 -28.76 -17.00
C GLN A 54 10.19 -28.75 -15.91
N SER A 55 10.92 -29.86 -15.82
CA SER A 55 12.18 -29.92 -15.13
C SER A 55 12.89 -28.66 -15.58
N LEU A 56 12.94 -27.66 -14.70
CA LEU A 56 13.79 -26.51 -14.89
C LEU A 56 15.14 -27.17 -15.16
N LYS A 57 15.57 -27.12 -16.42
CA LYS A 57 16.85 -27.69 -16.81
C LYS A 57 17.83 -27.13 -15.81
N PRO A 58 18.64 -27.95 -15.13
CA PRO A 58 19.63 -27.44 -14.20
C PRO A 58 20.39 -26.35 -14.93
N ILE A 59 20.28 -25.13 -14.38
CA ILE A 59 20.85 -23.94 -14.98
C ILE A 59 22.34 -24.24 -15.15
N PRO A 60 22.86 -24.29 -16.39
CA PRO A 60 24.27 -24.61 -16.60
C PRO A 60 25.13 -23.57 -15.89
N PRO A 61 26.30 -23.95 -15.32
CA PRO A 61 27.15 -23.06 -14.53
C PRO A 61 27.91 -22.01 -15.37
N LYS A 62 27.36 -21.58 -16.51
CA LYS A 62 27.92 -20.56 -17.42
C LYS A 62 27.12 -19.25 -17.41
N ASN A 63 26.40 -18.95 -16.34
CA ASN A 63 25.53 -17.77 -16.27
C ASN A 63 26.32 -16.52 -15.88
N GLY A 64 26.90 -15.85 -16.87
CA GLY A 64 27.45 -14.52 -16.76
C GLY A 64 27.68 -13.92 -18.15
N CYS A 65 27.57 -12.60 -18.27
CA CYS A 65 27.85 -11.92 -19.54
C CYS A 65 29.35 -12.05 -19.86
N LEU A 66 29.70 -12.83 -20.89
CA LEU A 66 31.10 -13.01 -21.33
C LEU A 66 31.75 -11.66 -21.70
N HIS A 67 30.97 -10.77 -22.32
CA HIS A 67 31.43 -9.43 -22.66
C HIS A 67 31.78 -8.61 -21.41
N LEU A 68 31.09 -8.84 -20.28
CA LEU A 68 31.36 -8.11 -19.05
C LEU A 68 32.66 -8.60 -18.43
N LYS A 69 32.93 -9.90 -18.51
CA LYS A 69 34.21 -10.47 -18.08
C LYS A 69 35.37 -9.82 -18.83
N GLU A 70 35.28 -9.77 -20.16
CA GLU A 70 36.29 -9.11 -21.00
C GLU A 70 36.40 -7.60 -20.69
N TYR A 71 35.28 -6.92 -20.49
CA TYR A 71 35.25 -5.51 -20.12
C TYR A 71 35.95 -5.23 -18.78
N LYS A 72 35.69 -6.06 -17.77
CA LYS A 72 36.35 -5.97 -16.46
C LYS A 72 37.85 -6.26 -16.55
N GLU A 73 38.26 -7.21 -17.38
CA GLU A 73 39.67 -7.51 -17.61
C GLU A 73 40.38 -6.32 -18.26
N ASN A 74 39.75 -5.69 -19.27
CA ASN A 74 40.31 -4.52 -19.96
C ASN A 74 40.32 -3.24 -19.11
N ASN A 75 39.37 -3.09 -18.17
CA ASN A 75 39.19 -1.88 -17.36
C ASN A 75 39.33 -2.16 -15.85
N ARG A 76 40.25 -3.05 -15.45
CA ARG A 76 40.34 -3.66 -14.11
C ARG A 76 40.21 -2.72 -12.91
N TYR A 77 40.63 -1.46 -13.03
CA TYR A 77 40.62 -0.48 -11.94
C TYR A 77 39.55 0.59 -12.06
N THR A 78 38.92 0.75 -13.23
CA THR A 78 38.05 1.88 -13.56
C THR A 78 36.66 1.48 -14.04
N TYR A 79 36.42 0.17 -14.26
CA TYR A 79 35.16 -0.34 -14.81
C TYR A 79 33.91 0.04 -13.99
N LEU A 80 34.09 0.35 -12.69
CA LEU A 80 33.03 0.75 -11.79
C LEU A 80 32.93 2.27 -11.60
N ASP A 81 33.97 3.03 -11.94
CA ASP A 81 34.04 4.48 -11.66
C ASP A 81 32.99 5.24 -12.44
N ASN A 82 32.90 5.00 -13.74
CA ASN A 82 31.91 5.62 -14.62
C ASN A 82 30.48 5.25 -14.16
N TYR A 83 30.27 3.99 -13.78
CA TYR A 83 28.98 3.56 -13.23
C TYR A 83 28.64 4.30 -11.94
N ASN A 84 29.57 4.41 -11.00
CA ASN A 84 29.38 5.12 -9.74
C ASN A 84 29.04 6.60 -9.95
N THR A 85 29.75 7.28 -10.86
CA THR A 85 29.49 8.69 -11.18
C THR A 85 28.09 8.87 -11.80
N ILE A 86 27.71 8.03 -12.77
CA ILE A 86 26.39 8.16 -13.38
C ILE A 86 25.30 7.81 -12.35
N ALA A 87 25.51 6.78 -11.51
CA ALA A 87 24.55 6.38 -10.48
C ALA A 87 24.32 7.49 -9.44
N GLU A 88 25.40 8.13 -8.97
CA GLU A 88 25.30 9.27 -8.04
C GLU A 88 24.49 10.42 -8.65
N LEU A 89 24.80 10.83 -9.88
CA LEU A 89 24.08 11.90 -10.58
C LEU A 89 22.60 11.55 -10.80
N SER A 90 22.32 10.31 -11.16
CA SER A 90 20.96 9.83 -11.42
C SER A 90 20.12 9.82 -10.14
N MET A 91 20.69 9.35 -9.03
CA MET A 91 19.98 9.32 -7.75
C MET A 91 19.72 10.71 -7.17
N HIS A 92 20.65 11.65 -7.35
CA HIS A 92 20.44 13.05 -6.99
C HIS A 92 19.23 13.65 -7.72
N TRP A 93 19.04 13.27 -8.99
CA TRP A 93 17.89 13.72 -9.77
C TRP A 93 16.57 13.06 -9.33
N TYR A 94 16.53 11.72 -9.27
CA TYR A 94 15.28 10.98 -9.10
C TYR A 94 14.79 10.84 -7.66
N ARG A 95 15.66 10.96 -6.65
CA ARG A 95 15.27 10.71 -5.24
C ARG A 95 15.47 11.90 -4.31
N ILE A 96 16.60 12.60 -4.43
CA ILE A 96 16.93 13.73 -3.53
C ILE A 96 16.31 15.05 -4.02
N GLY A 97 16.04 15.16 -5.33
CA GLY A 97 15.72 16.44 -5.98
C GLY A 97 16.95 17.34 -6.11
N ILE A 98 16.84 18.42 -6.88
CA ILE A 98 17.88 19.44 -6.95
C ILE A 98 18.00 20.07 -5.55
N PRO A 99 19.20 20.17 -4.95
CA PRO A 99 19.37 20.88 -3.69
C PRO A 99 18.81 22.30 -3.81
N ASN A 100 17.75 22.61 -3.05
CA ASN A 100 17.30 23.97 -2.87
C ASN A 100 18.21 24.61 -1.81
N GLU A 101 19.39 25.10 -2.20
CA GLU A 101 20.26 25.84 -1.29
C GLU A 101 19.75 27.27 -1.12
N GLY A 102 18.65 27.37 -0.35
CA GLY A 102 18.06 28.63 0.13
C GLY A 102 18.43 28.94 1.58
N VAL A 103 19.50 28.37 2.14
CA VAL A 103 20.04 28.77 3.45
C VAL A 103 21.08 29.85 3.20
N ARG A 104 20.70 31.11 3.45
CA ARG A 104 21.63 32.24 3.48
C ARG A 104 22.56 32.06 4.67
N ASP A 105 23.80 31.63 4.43
CA ASP A 105 24.85 31.81 5.41
C ASP A 105 25.19 33.30 5.53
N PHE A 106 25.14 33.79 6.78
CA PHE A 106 25.73 35.04 7.22
C PHE A 106 27.25 34.90 7.10
N ASP A 107 27.80 35.14 5.91
CA ASP A 107 29.09 35.81 5.73
C ASP A 107 29.41 35.85 4.23
N GLY A 108 29.34 37.05 3.65
CA GLY A 108 29.53 37.28 2.23
C GLY A 108 30.97 37.05 1.80
N LEU A 109 31.27 35.85 1.30
CA LEU A 109 32.38 35.59 0.40
C LEU A 109 31.92 34.69 -0.76
N ARG A 110 32.39 35.05 -1.95
CA ARG A 110 31.82 34.72 -3.25
C ARG A 110 32.42 33.45 -3.88
N ARG A 111 31.54 32.72 -4.57
CA ARG A 111 31.73 31.80 -5.73
C ARG A 111 32.03 30.33 -5.43
N ASP A 112 31.04 29.50 -5.76
CA ASP A 112 31.22 28.44 -6.76
C ASP A 112 30.03 28.44 -7.73
N ARG A 113 30.29 28.05 -8.98
CA ARG A 113 29.26 28.01 -10.05
C ARG A 113 28.17 27.02 -9.66
N GLU A 114 26.97 27.51 -9.42
CA GLU A 114 25.75 26.71 -9.24
C GLU A 114 25.57 25.75 -10.42
N ILE A 115 25.79 24.45 -10.19
CA ILE A 115 25.40 23.41 -11.13
C ILE A 115 23.92 23.14 -10.88
N ILE A 116 23.05 23.88 -11.56
CA ILE A 116 21.65 23.47 -11.70
C ILE A 116 21.67 22.16 -12.51
N LEU A 117 21.57 21.03 -11.82
CA LEU A 117 21.47 19.72 -12.46
C LEU A 117 20.22 19.73 -13.35
N SER A 118 20.38 19.63 -14.66
CA SER A 118 19.26 19.56 -15.59
C SER A 118 18.75 18.12 -15.71
N PRO A 119 17.45 17.90 -16.00
CA PRO A 119 16.91 16.56 -16.21
C PRO A 119 17.72 15.80 -17.24
N GLN A 120 18.12 14.56 -16.89
CA GLN A 120 18.79 13.68 -17.84
C GLN A 120 17.86 13.44 -19.03
N LYS A 121 18.41 13.61 -20.23
CA LYS A 121 17.65 13.57 -21.48
C LYS A 121 18.46 12.86 -22.55
N CYS A 122 17.77 12.31 -23.54
CA CYS A 122 18.45 11.75 -24.69
C CYS A 122 19.28 12.84 -25.40
N SER A 123 20.56 12.54 -25.68
CA SER A 123 21.48 13.46 -26.33
C SER A 123 21.06 13.85 -27.76
N ILE A 124 20.14 13.10 -28.38
CA ILE A 124 19.67 13.33 -29.76
C ILE A 124 18.30 14.01 -29.78
N CYS A 125 17.27 13.38 -29.21
CA CYS A 125 15.90 13.89 -29.28
C CYS A 125 15.44 14.66 -28.03
N SER A 126 16.30 14.82 -27.02
CA SER A 126 15.94 15.47 -25.74
C SER A 126 14.76 14.83 -24.99
N PHE A 127 14.41 13.58 -25.31
CA PHE A 127 13.40 12.80 -24.57
C PHE A 127 13.81 12.59 -23.11
N LYS A 128 12.84 12.72 -22.17
CA LYS A 128 13.04 12.69 -20.71
C LYS A 128 12.27 11.58 -19.98
N GLY A 129 11.64 10.65 -20.70
CA GLY A 129 10.89 9.55 -20.08
C GLY A 129 11.76 8.35 -19.70
N ASP A 130 11.12 7.22 -19.44
CA ASP A 130 11.77 6.00 -18.98
C ASP A 130 12.70 5.35 -20.03
N ARG A 131 13.57 4.44 -19.56
CA ARG A 131 14.53 3.67 -20.37
C ARG A 131 15.55 4.55 -21.11
N LEU A 132 16.07 5.56 -20.42
CA LEU A 132 17.30 6.25 -20.83
C LEU A 132 18.52 5.42 -20.44
N HIS A 133 19.42 5.21 -21.39
CA HIS A 133 20.63 4.40 -21.23
C HIS A 133 21.85 5.30 -21.34
N ALA A 134 22.57 5.47 -20.23
CA ALA A 134 23.84 6.19 -20.18
C ALA A 134 24.99 5.23 -20.52
N CYS A 135 25.78 5.56 -21.54
CA CYS A 135 26.92 4.75 -21.92
C CYS A 135 28.00 4.75 -20.83
N LEU A 136 28.62 3.60 -20.57
CA LEU A 136 29.74 3.54 -19.61
C LEU A 136 31.07 4.02 -20.21
N ASP A 137 31.17 4.10 -21.54
CA ASP A 137 32.42 4.42 -22.23
C ASP A 137 32.48 5.89 -22.73
N CYS A 138 31.35 6.61 -22.72
CA CYS A 138 31.30 8.03 -23.09
C CYS A 138 30.11 8.77 -22.46
N VAL A 139 30.06 10.09 -22.66
CA VAL A 139 29.01 10.98 -22.13
C VAL A 139 27.62 10.84 -22.79
N PHE A 140 27.43 9.86 -23.67
CA PHE A 140 26.20 9.71 -24.45
C PHE A 140 25.06 9.11 -23.62
N ILE A 141 23.86 9.69 -23.73
CA ILE A 141 22.62 9.16 -23.18
C ILE A 141 21.62 8.91 -24.32
N GLY A 142 21.24 7.65 -24.51
CA GLY A 142 20.31 7.23 -25.57
C GLY A 142 18.94 6.86 -25.01
N CYS A 143 17.85 7.28 -25.67
CA CYS A 143 16.52 6.76 -25.38
C CYS A 143 16.27 5.43 -26.09
N TRP A 144 15.40 4.61 -25.47
CA TRP A 144 14.78 3.47 -26.13
C TRP A 144 13.48 3.84 -26.88
N HIS A 145 13.03 5.09 -26.76
CA HIS A 145 11.82 5.63 -27.39
C HIS A 145 11.97 5.86 -28.90
N ASP A 146 10.89 5.71 -29.66
CA ASP A 146 10.74 5.85 -31.12
C ASP A 146 11.94 5.28 -31.93
N GLN A 147 12.89 6.17 -32.19
CA GLN A 147 14.06 6.00 -33.05
C GLN A 147 15.18 5.18 -32.41
N ARG A 148 15.01 4.72 -31.16
CA ARG A 148 15.96 3.87 -30.41
C ARG A 148 17.40 4.35 -30.51
N HIS A 149 17.63 5.60 -30.09
CA HIS A 149 18.94 6.25 -30.16
C HIS A 149 20.04 5.50 -29.40
N ALA A 150 19.69 4.83 -28.30
CA ALA A 150 20.64 3.94 -27.61
C ALA A 150 21.14 2.85 -28.56
N LEU A 151 20.24 2.09 -29.19
CA LEU A 151 20.60 1.00 -30.10
C LEU A 151 21.46 1.48 -31.28
N LYS A 152 21.13 2.64 -31.87
CA LYS A 152 21.91 3.24 -32.96
C LYS A 152 23.35 3.56 -32.52
N HIS A 153 23.53 4.10 -31.32
CA HIS A 153 24.85 4.38 -30.75
C HIS A 153 25.68 3.10 -30.56
N PHE A 154 25.11 2.06 -29.95
CA PHE A 154 25.84 0.81 -29.66
C PHE A 154 26.06 -0.07 -30.90
N HIS A 155 25.28 0.09 -31.96
CA HIS A 155 25.58 -0.52 -33.27
C HIS A 155 26.61 0.27 -34.07
N GLY A 156 26.68 1.60 -33.90
CA GLY A 156 27.60 2.48 -34.62
C GLY A 156 28.96 2.69 -33.95
N THR A 157 29.15 2.18 -32.72
CA THR A 157 30.38 2.34 -31.94
C THR A 157 30.88 0.99 -31.41
N THR A 158 32.08 0.99 -30.81
CA THR A 158 32.63 -0.20 -30.13
C THR A 158 32.11 -0.35 -28.69
N HIS A 159 31.29 0.58 -28.21
CA HIS A 159 30.80 0.59 -26.84
C HIS A 159 29.83 -0.58 -26.64
N THR A 160 29.82 -1.17 -25.45
CA THR A 160 29.05 -2.41 -25.22
C THR A 160 28.05 -2.29 -24.08
N PHE A 161 28.34 -1.46 -23.08
CA PHE A 161 27.57 -1.38 -21.84
C PHE A 161 26.94 0.00 -21.65
N ALA A 162 25.75 -0.02 -21.07
CA ALA A 162 25.09 1.16 -20.57
C ALA A 162 24.41 0.87 -19.23
N MET A 163 24.20 1.92 -18.45
CA MET A 163 23.34 1.89 -17.28
C MET A 163 21.96 2.43 -17.65
N ASP A 164 20.91 1.68 -17.33
CA ASP A 164 19.54 2.19 -17.25
C ASP A 164 19.49 3.18 -16.10
N ILE A 165 19.34 4.46 -16.44
CA ILE A 165 19.47 5.58 -15.51
C ILE A 165 18.43 5.52 -14.38
N VAL A 166 17.23 5.03 -14.68
CA VAL A 166 16.13 4.97 -13.69
C VAL A 166 16.32 3.79 -12.74
N ARG A 167 16.74 2.64 -13.27
CA ARG A 167 16.87 1.39 -12.50
C ARG A 167 18.25 1.15 -11.91
N LEU A 168 19.23 1.96 -12.33
CA LEU A 168 20.67 1.73 -12.15
C LEU A 168 21.10 0.32 -12.59
N ALA A 169 20.40 -0.26 -13.57
CA ALA A 169 20.65 -1.62 -14.00
C ALA A 169 21.62 -1.64 -15.18
N LEU A 170 22.61 -2.53 -15.14
CA LEU A 170 23.58 -2.68 -16.23
C LEU A 170 22.93 -3.42 -17.41
N PHE A 171 23.01 -2.85 -18.61
CA PHE A 171 22.51 -3.45 -19.84
C PHE A 171 23.66 -3.73 -20.80
N CYS A 172 23.69 -4.93 -21.37
CA CYS A 172 24.68 -5.31 -22.38
C CYS A 172 24.03 -5.35 -23.76
N PHE A 173 24.48 -4.46 -24.65
CA PHE A 173 23.91 -4.36 -26.00
C PHE A 173 24.28 -5.53 -26.92
N LYS A 174 25.38 -6.25 -26.63
CA LYS A 174 25.75 -7.47 -27.36
C LYS A 174 24.91 -8.69 -26.93
N CYS A 175 24.55 -8.78 -25.66
CA CYS A 175 23.64 -9.82 -25.17
C CYS A 175 22.17 -9.48 -25.45
N GLY A 176 21.83 -8.19 -25.53
CA GLY A 176 20.46 -7.72 -25.63
C GLY A 176 19.67 -7.89 -24.32
N ASP A 177 20.35 -7.95 -23.18
CA ASP A 177 19.75 -8.24 -21.88
C ASP A 177 20.46 -7.50 -20.73
N TYR A 178 19.76 -7.39 -19.59
CA TYR A 178 20.32 -6.88 -18.34
C TYR A 178 21.32 -7.88 -17.76
N VAL A 179 22.38 -7.34 -17.17
CA VAL A 179 23.47 -8.13 -16.59
C VAL A 179 23.48 -7.92 -15.08
N TYR A 180 23.21 -9.00 -14.35
CA TYR A 180 23.27 -9.03 -12.89
C TYR A 180 24.66 -9.48 -12.46
N ASP A 181 25.46 -8.54 -11.99
CA ASP A 181 26.83 -8.75 -11.55
C ASP A 181 27.03 -8.20 -10.14
N LEU A 182 27.72 -8.96 -9.30
CA LEU A 182 27.85 -8.67 -7.87
C LEU A 182 28.50 -7.31 -7.61
N ASP A 183 29.48 -6.88 -8.40
CA ASP A 183 30.19 -5.62 -8.17
C ASP A 183 29.29 -4.42 -8.47
N PHE A 184 28.52 -4.50 -9.57
CA PHE A 184 27.57 -3.45 -9.97
C PHE A 184 26.34 -3.40 -9.05
N GLU A 185 25.81 -4.56 -8.63
CA GLU A 185 24.72 -4.62 -7.66
C GLU A 185 25.15 -4.09 -6.29
N THR A 186 26.36 -4.42 -5.83
CA THR A 186 26.91 -3.87 -4.59
C THR A 186 27.08 -2.35 -4.68
N ALA A 187 27.57 -1.84 -5.81
CA ALA A 187 27.66 -0.40 -6.06
C ALA A 187 26.29 0.28 -6.07
N LYS A 188 25.30 -0.33 -6.72
CA LYS A 188 23.90 0.14 -6.72
C LYS A 188 23.38 0.28 -5.30
N THR A 189 23.43 -0.80 -4.50
CA THR A 189 22.93 -0.80 -3.12
C THR A 189 23.65 0.24 -2.27
N LEU A 190 24.97 0.42 -2.44
CA LEU A 190 25.71 1.44 -1.71
C LEU A 190 25.24 2.86 -2.05
N GLN A 191 24.94 3.15 -3.31
CA GLN A 191 24.41 4.46 -3.72
C GLN A 191 22.98 4.68 -3.19
N GLU A 192 22.12 3.65 -3.24
CA GLU A 192 20.78 3.69 -2.63
C GLU A 192 20.83 3.99 -1.14
N VAL A 193 21.74 3.35 -0.40
CA VAL A 193 21.97 3.62 1.02
C VAL A 193 22.47 5.05 1.25
N ARG A 194 23.46 5.52 0.49
CA ARG A 194 23.99 6.90 0.65
C ARG A 194 22.91 7.95 0.44
N VAL A 195 22.05 7.75 -0.55
CA VAL A 195 20.94 8.63 -0.86
C VAL A 195 19.92 8.61 0.27
N ALA A 196 19.53 7.42 0.73
CA ALA A 196 18.66 7.28 1.89
C ALA A 196 19.25 7.96 3.13
N GLU A 197 20.55 7.81 3.42
CA GLU A 197 21.23 8.49 4.52
C GLU A 197 21.20 10.02 4.36
N LYS A 198 21.49 10.56 3.17
CA LYS A 198 21.42 12.01 2.88
C LYS A 198 20.01 12.55 3.09
N GLU A 199 19.00 11.92 2.50
CA GLU A 199 17.59 12.30 2.70
C GLU A 199 17.21 12.25 4.17
N SER A 200 17.61 11.20 4.87
CA SER A 200 17.31 11.01 6.28
C SER A 200 17.99 12.09 7.14
N ASN A 201 19.20 12.54 6.78
CA ASN A 201 19.91 13.62 7.47
C ASN A 201 19.28 15.00 7.20
N LEU A 202 18.77 15.25 5.99
CA LEU A 202 17.97 16.44 5.71
C LEU A 202 16.69 16.46 6.55
N LYS A 203 16.06 15.30 6.72
CA LYS A 203 14.82 15.14 7.50
C LYS A 203 15.03 15.27 9.01
N GLU A 204 16.08 14.66 9.56
CA GLU A 204 16.39 14.71 11.01
C GLU A 204 17.88 15.03 11.26
N PRO A 205 18.30 16.31 11.16
CA PRO A 205 19.71 16.70 11.20
C PRO A 205 20.45 16.32 12.50
N CYS A 206 19.71 16.08 13.58
CA CYS A 206 20.27 15.84 14.92
C CYS A 206 20.08 14.40 15.42
N ALA A 207 19.46 13.51 14.64
CA ALA A 207 19.26 12.12 15.05
C ALA A 207 20.57 11.32 14.94
N LYS A 208 21.06 10.75 16.05
CA LYS A 208 22.21 9.84 16.03
C LYS A 208 21.76 8.50 15.44
N ARG A 209 22.04 8.27 14.16
CA ARG A 209 21.73 7.00 13.49
C ARG A 209 22.93 6.07 13.45
N ALA A 210 22.67 4.78 13.50
CA ALA A 210 23.69 3.78 13.23
C ALA A 210 24.08 3.88 11.74
N ARG A 211 25.38 3.95 11.47
CA ARG A 211 25.91 3.94 10.11
C ARG A 211 25.55 2.62 9.45
N TYR A 212 25.11 2.63 8.19
CA TYR A 212 24.92 1.39 7.47
C TYR A 212 26.26 0.66 7.33
N VAL A 213 26.27 -0.61 7.75
CA VAL A 213 27.39 -1.51 7.55
C VAL A 213 26.83 -2.71 6.82
N SER A 214 27.32 -2.97 5.60
CA SER A 214 26.97 -4.18 4.87
C SER A 214 27.34 -5.38 5.74
N TRP A 215 26.33 -6.20 6.06
CA TRP A 215 26.57 -7.42 6.82
C TRP A 215 27.34 -8.39 5.94
N GLN A 216 28.50 -8.82 6.43
CA GLN A 216 29.34 -9.82 5.80
C GLN A 216 29.44 -10.99 6.79
N PRO A 217 28.88 -12.16 6.47
CA PRO A 217 28.98 -13.29 7.37
C PRO A 217 30.44 -13.65 7.59
N ASN A 218 30.82 -13.87 8.84
CA ASN A 218 32.11 -14.48 9.12
C ASN A 218 32.11 -15.95 8.65
N SER A 219 33.28 -16.59 8.57
CA SER A 219 33.38 -17.96 8.03
C SER A 219 32.55 -18.98 8.80
N GLU A 220 32.34 -18.78 10.11
CA GLU A 220 31.49 -19.65 10.94
C GLU A 220 30.00 -19.42 10.67
N GLU A 221 29.57 -18.15 10.59
CA GLU A 221 28.21 -17.77 10.21
C GLU A 221 27.86 -18.24 8.81
N ALA A 222 28.77 -18.07 7.84
CA ALA A 222 28.58 -18.56 6.48
C ALA A 222 28.45 -20.09 6.44
N ALA A 223 29.26 -20.82 7.23
CA ALA A 223 29.15 -22.26 7.34
C ALA A 223 27.83 -22.69 8.00
N ASN A 224 27.39 -22.01 9.06
CA ASN A 224 26.11 -22.28 9.73
C ASN A 224 24.93 -21.97 8.81
N ILE A 225 24.95 -20.85 8.09
CA ILE A 225 23.92 -20.52 7.09
C ILE A 225 23.93 -21.57 5.98
N SER A 226 25.08 -21.94 5.44
CA SER A 226 25.14 -22.96 4.40
C SER A 226 24.67 -24.35 4.87
N LYS A 227 24.82 -24.65 6.16
CA LYS A 227 24.49 -25.97 6.74
C LYS A 227 23.05 -26.06 7.22
N ASP A 228 22.55 -24.98 7.83
CA ASP A 228 21.27 -24.95 8.55
C ASP A 228 20.20 -24.11 7.83
N SER A 229 20.55 -23.40 6.74
CA SER A 229 19.56 -22.70 5.92
C SER A 229 19.31 -23.43 4.60
N THR A 230 18.03 -23.55 4.24
CA THR A 230 17.62 -23.99 2.90
C THR A 230 17.12 -22.76 2.16
N PRO A 231 17.68 -22.40 0.99
CA PRO A 231 17.20 -21.27 0.22
C PRO A 231 15.80 -21.59 -0.29
N LEU A 232 14.79 -21.07 0.41
CA LEU A 232 13.40 -21.24 0.02
C LEU A 232 12.99 -20.07 -0.88
N PRO A 233 12.30 -20.32 -2.00
CA PRO A 233 11.69 -19.25 -2.76
C PRO A 233 10.69 -18.54 -1.85
N CYS A 234 11.01 -17.30 -1.46
CA CYS A 234 10.23 -16.42 -0.58
C CYS A 234 8.91 -15.98 -1.25
N SER A 235 8.08 -16.95 -1.64
CA SER A 235 6.84 -16.68 -2.36
C SER A 235 5.75 -16.15 -1.42
N GLY A 236 5.71 -16.61 -0.17
CA GLY A 236 4.67 -16.23 0.78
C GLY A 236 3.26 -16.61 0.31
N LEU A 237 3.14 -17.52 -0.67
CA LEU A 237 1.87 -17.92 -1.28
C LEU A 237 1.36 -19.18 -0.58
N ARG A 238 0.37 -19.01 0.29
CA ARG A 238 -0.21 -20.10 1.09
C ARG A 238 -1.69 -19.84 1.32
N GLY A 239 -2.52 -20.88 1.16
CA GLY A 239 -3.95 -20.81 1.48
C GLY A 239 -4.20 -20.91 2.98
N LEU A 240 -5.38 -20.50 3.44
CA LEU A 240 -5.82 -20.63 4.83
C LEU A 240 -6.96 -21.65 4.93
N PHE A 241 -6.92 -22.58 5.87
CA PHE A 241 -8.04 -23.51 6.02
C PHE A 241 -9.31 -22.78 6.46
N ASN A 242 -10.46 -23.19 5.91
CA ASN A 242 -11.75 -22.80 6.44
C ASN A 242 -12.06 -23.65 7.67
N MET A 243 -12.28 -23.01 8.82
CA MET A 243 -12.54 -23.68 10.10
C MET A 243 -14.03 -23.65 10.48
N GLY A 244 -14.91 -23.50 9.49
CA GLY A 244 -16.36 -23.47 9.64
C GLY A 244 -16.96 -22.36 8.78
N ALA A 245 -16.96 -21.14 9.32
CA ALA A 245 -17.45 -19.93 8.66
C ALA A 245 -16.37 -18.84 8.63
N THR A 246 -15.11 -19.21 8.42
CA THR A 246 -13.97 -18.28 8.59
C THR A 246 -13.51 -17.63 7.28
N CYS A 247 -14.27 -17.74 6.19
CA CYS A 247 -13.88 -17.19 4.90
C CYS A 247 -13.75 -15.65 4.92
N PHE A 248 -14.59 -14.95 5.70
CA PHE A 248 -14.48 -13.49 5.90
C PHE A 248 -13.13 -13.10 6.51
N MET A 249 -12.67 -13.85 7.52
CA MET A 249 -11.37 -13.66 8.17
C MET A 249 -10.23 -14.01 7.21
N ASN A 250 -10.33 -15.17 6.55
CA ASN A 250 -9.30 -15.65 5.63
C ASN A 250 -9.06 -14.64 4.50
N ALA A 251 -10.12 -14.08 3.92
CA ALA A 251 -10.03 -13.07 2.87
C ALA A 251 -9.25 -11.82 3.35
N ILE A 252 -9.55 -11.29 4.54
CA ILE A 252 -8.87 -10.11 5.09
C ILE A 252 -7.43 -10.43 5.53
N LEU A 253 -7.17 -11.60 6.11
CA LEU A 253 -5.81 -11.99 6.47
C LEU A 253 -4.89 -12.04 5.24
N GLN A 254 -5.38 -12.54 4.12
CA GLN A 254 -4.61 -12.54 2.88
C GLN A 254 -4.29 -11.11 2.40
N THR A 255 -5.22 -10.14 2.54
CA THR A 255 -4.91 -8.74 2.16
C THR A 255 -3.80 -8.16 3.03
N PHE A 256 -3.79 -8.44 4.34
CA PHE A 256 -2.71 -8.03 5.24
C PHE A 256 -1.37 -8.70 4.91
N LEU A 257 -1.38 -10.00 4.61
CA LEU A 257 -0.17 -10.77 4.31
C LEU A 257 0.47 -10.38 2.98
N THR A 258 -0.32 -9.93 2.02
CA THR A 258 0.19 -9.42 0.72
C THR A 258 0.53 -7.94 0.73
N ASN A 259 0.11 -7.18 1.75
CA ASN A 259 0.42 -5.77 1.85
C ASN A 259 1.92 -5.56 2.16
N PRO A 260 2.69 -4.88 1.29
CA PRO A 260 4.14 -4.75 1.46
C PRO A 260 4.52 -3.90 2.67
N LEU A 261 3.72 -2.90 3.07
CA LEU A 261 4.02 -2.06 4.24
C LEU A 261 3.89 -2.86 5.54
N ILE A 262 2.79 -3.61 5.66
CA ILE A 262 2.55 -4.51 6.79
C ILE A 262 3.62 -5.61 6.83
N LYS A 263 3.88 -6.25 5.68
CA LYS A 263 4.93 -7.28 5.56
C LYS A 263 6.29 -6.77 6.01
N ASN A 264 6.72 -5.60 5.51
CA ASN A 264 8.01 -5.04 5.86
C ASN A 264 8.10 -4.72 7.35
N TYR A 265 7.01 -4.23 7.96
CA TYR A 265 6.95 -3.95 9.38
C TYR A 265 7.21 -5.20 10.24
N PHE A 266 6.45 -6.27 10.02
CA PHE A 266 6.56 -7.48 10.82
C PHE A 266 7.84 -8.27 10.50
N MET A 267 8.23 -8.37 9.23
CA MET A 267 9.45 -9.10 8.82
C MET A 267 10.76 -8.40 9.23
N THR A 268 10.72 -7.11 9.61
CA THR A 268 11.88 -6.38 10.17
C THR A 268 11.93 -6.40 11.70
N ASP A 269 11.15 -7.28 12.33
CA ASP A 269 11.12 -7.47 13.79
C ASP A 269 10.73 -6.20 14.56
N LYS A 270 9.97 -5.28 13.94
CA LYS A 270 9.45 -4.07 14.61
C LYS A 270 8.44 -4.40 15.71
N HIS A 271 7.75 -5.53 15.59
CA HIS A 271 6.93 -6.10 16.66
C HIS A 271 7.47 -7.48 17.06
N ASN A 272 8.40 -7.49 18.00
CA ASN A 272 9.01 -8.75 18.45
C ASN A 272 8.11 -9.45 19.49
N ASN A 273 7.63 -10.65 19.15
CA ASN A 273 6.75 -11.44 20.01
C ASN A 273 7.37 -11.80 21.39
N LYS A 274 8.69 -11.94 21.48
CA LYS A 274 9.42 -12.27 22.73
C LYS A 274 9.50 -11.08 23.67
N LEU A 275 9.50 -9.87 23.12
CA LEU A 275 9.50 -8.60 23.88
C LEU A 275 8.07 -8.11 24.16
N CYS A 276 7.08 -8.69 23.50
CA CYS A 276 5.69 -8.33 23.67
C CYS A 276 5.09 -8.93 24.93
N GLY A 277 5.00 -8.13 26.01
CA GLY A 277 4.25 -8.51 27.22
C GLY A 277 2.71 -8.42 27.14
N THR A 278 2.11 -8.22 25.95
CA THR A 278 0.66 -8.10 25.80
C THR A 278 0.04 -9.49 25.63
N ALA A 279 -0.81 -9.92 26.56
CA ALA A 279 -1.50 -11.21 26.45
C ALA A 279 -2.55 -11.19 25.33
N GLY A 280 -2.53 -12.20 24.44
CA GLY A 280 -3.44 -12.25 23.29
C GLY A 280 -3.23 -11.10 22.29
N CYS A 281 -1.97 -10.68 22.13
CA CYS A 281 -1.59 -9.61 21.22
C CYS A 281 -1.86 -9.97 19.75
N MET A 282 -2.70 -9.18 19.06
CA MET A 282 -3.01 -9.39 17.66
C MET A 282 -1.79 -9.18 16.74
N CYS A 283 -0.91 -8.25 17.11
CA CYS A 283 0.34 -8.03 16.38
C CYS A 283 1.30 -9.23 16.49
N CYS A 284 1.30 -9.98 17.60
CA CYS A 284 2.08 -11.22 17.72
C CYS A 284 1.51 -12.32 16.81
N GLU A 285 0.18 -12.39 16.67
CA GLU A 285 -0.46 -13.38 15.80
C GLU A 285 -0.21 -13.09 14.31
N ILE A 286 -0.18 -11.82 13.92
CA ILE A 286 0.21 -11.42 12.56
C ILE A 286 1.70 -11.70 12.30
N ASP A 287 2.60 -11.38 13.25
CA ASP A 287 4.02 -11.75 13.18
C ASP A 287 4.19 -13.27 12.98
N ASN A 288 3.48 -14.07 13.78
CA ASN A 288 3.48 -15.53 13.65
C ASN A 288 2.97 -16.00 12.27
N LEU A 289 1.89 -15.39 11.75
CA LEU A 289 1.40 -15.67 10.39
C LEU A 289 2.46 -15.39 9.33
N PHE A 290 3.19 -14.28 9.43
CA PHE A 290 4.28 -13.98 8.51
C PHE A 290 5.40 -15.02 8.57
N GLN A 291 5.78 -15.47 9.77
CA GLN A 291 6.77 -16.54 9.95
C GLN A 291 6.28 -17.85 9.33
N GLU A 292 5.02 -18.23 9.56
CA GLU A 292 4.42 -19.44 9.01
C GLU A 292 4.28 -19.43 7.49
N PHE A 293 3.94 -18.29 6.89
CA PHE A 293 3.83 -18.13 5.44
C PHE A 293 5.18 -18.13 4.72
N HIS A 294 6.25 -17.75 5.44
CA HIS A 294 7.62 -17.72 4.91
C HIS A 294 8.49 -18.89 5.41
N SER A 295 7.93 -19.86 6.12
CA SER A 295 8.61 -21.06 6.62
C SER A 295 9.05 -22.05 5.53
N GLY A 296 8.48 -21.93 4.32
CA GLY A 296 8.69 -22.86 3.21
C GLY A 296 7.61 -23.91 3.05
N GLU A 297 6.74 -24.07 4.05
CA GLU A 297 5.60 -24.98 4.00
C GLU A 297 4.53 -24.49 3.02
N LYS A 298 4.06 -25.39 2.15
CA LYS A 298 3.08 -25.08 1.09
C LYS A 298 1.66 -25.54 1.41
N LYS A 299 1.49 -26.42 2.42
CA LYS A 299 0.17 -26.89 2.83
C LYS A 299 -0.63 -25.72 3.40
N PRO A 300 -1.95 -25.64 3.19
CA PRO A 300 -2.74 -24.55 3.77
C PRO A 300 -2.53 -24.42 5.29
N TYR A 301 -2.51 -23.18 5.79
CA TYR A 301 -2.28 -22.90 7.21
C TYR A 301 -3.62 -22.76 7.96
N PRO A 302 -3.79 -23.41 9.13
CA PRO A 302 -4.95 -23.18 9.98
C PRO A 302 -4.66 -22.08 11.03
N PRO A 303 -5.23 -20.86 10.90
CA PRO A 303 -4.96 -19.76 11.83
C PRO A 303 -5.74 -19.88 13.16
N CYS A 304 -5.59 -21.01 13.86
CA CYS A 304 -6.35 -21.32 15.08
C CYS A 304 -6.03 -20.35 16.23
N SER A 305 -4.75 -20.02 16.43
CA SER A 305 -4.32 -19.09 17.49
C SER A 305 -4.83 -17.67 17.24
N PHE A 306 -4.75 -17.21 15.99
CA PHE A 306 -5.28 -15.93 15.55
C PHE A 306 -6.80 -15.85 15.78
N LEU A 307 -7.55 -16.86 15.35
CA LEU A 307 -9.01 -16.91 15.52
C LEU A 307 -9.39 -16.83 17.00
N HIS A 308 -8.71 -17.60 17.85
CA HIS A 308 -8.93 -17.58 19.29
C HIS A 308 -8.61 -16.22 19.91
N ALA A 309 -7.49 -15.59 19.53
CA ALA A 309 -7.15 -14.24 19.98
C ALA A 309 -8.20 -13.21 19.55
N MET A 310 -8.76 -13.34 18.35
CA MET A 310 -9.84 -12.47 17.87
C MET A 310 -11.12 -12.64 18.67
N TRP A 311 -11.54 -13.89 18.96
CA TRP A 311 -12.72 -14.16 19.77
C TRP A 311 -12.62 -13.62 21.19
N LEU A 312 -11.43 -13.62 21.78
CA LEU A 312 -11.18 -12.99 23.08
C LEU A 312 -11.22 -11.46 23.01
N SER A 313 -10.91 -10.89 21.85
CA SER A 313 -10.81 -9.44 21.63
C SER A 313 -12.15 -8.79 21.29
N SER A 314 -12.98 -9.44 20.46
CA SER A 314 -14.30 -8.97 20.06
C SER A 314 -15.35 -10.05 20.29
N LYS A 315 -16.32 -9.76 21.18
CA LYS A 315 -17.43 -10.67 21.49
C LYS A 315 -18.42 -10.81 20.33
N GLU A 316 -18.56 -9.77 19.52
CA GLU A 316 -19.50 -9.72 18.38
C GLU A 316 -19.02 -10.63 17.24
N LEU A 317 -17.71 -10.70 17.05
CA LEU A 317 -17.04 -11.59 16.09
C LEU A 317 -16.73 -12.97 16.67
N ALA A 318 -17.07 -13.23 17.94
CA ALA A 318 -16.83 -14.50 18.59
C ALA A 318 -17.87 -15.55 18.18
N GLY A 319 -17.40 -16.75 17.84
CA GLY A 319 -18.24 -17.90 17.53
C GLY A 319 -18.09 -18.40 16.09
N TYR A 320 -19.01 -19.30 15.71
CA TYR A 320 -18.99 -20.02 14.43
C TYR A 320 -19.92 -19.41 13.37
N ALA A 321 -20.53 -18.26 13.64
CA ALA A 321 -21.43 -17.59 12.72
C ALA A 321 -20.67 -16.94 11.56
N GLU A 322 -21.32 -16.84 10.40
CA GLU A 322 -20.85 -15.99 9.31
C GLU A 322 -20.87 -14.52 9.76
N GLN A 323 -19.84 -13.76 9.41
CA GLN A 323 -19.67 -12.36 9.79
C GLN A 323 -19.28 -11.52 8.57
N ASP A 324 -19.44 -10.21 8.70
CA ASP A 324 -19.05 -9.27 7.66
C ASP A 324 -17.52 -9.05 7.65
N ALA A 325 -16.91 -9.16 6.46
CA ALA A 325 -15.46 -9.00 6.29
C ALA A 325 -14.96 -7.59 6.58
N HIS A 326 -15.77 -6.56 6.32
CA HIS A 326 -15.46 -5.16 6.63
C HIS A 326 -15.45 -4.90 8.12
N GLU A 327 -16.43 -5.45 8.86
CA GLU A 327 -16.47 -5.38 10.32
C GLU A 327 -15.26 -6.07 10.95
N PHE A 328 -14.89 -7.26 10.45
CA PHE A 328 -13.67 -7.94 10.87
C PHE A 328 -12.40 -7.14 10.55
N TYR A 329 -12.31 -6.53 9.36
CA TYR A 329 -11.19 -5.68 8.96
C TYR A 329 -10.98 -4.52 9.95
N LEU A 330 -12.05 -3.79 10.28
CA LEU A 330 -12.00 -2.70 11.25
C LEU A 330 -11.65 -3.18 12.66
N ALA A 331 -12.24 -4.29 13.11
CA ALA A 331 -11.92 -4.88 14.41
C ALA A 331 -10.44 -5.29 14.51
N ALA A 332 -9.89 -5.89 13.45
CA ALA A 332 -8.49 -6.28 13.38
C ALA A 332 -7.55 -5.08 13.40
N ILE A 333 -7.82 -4.04 12.60
CA ILE A 333 -7.04 -2.79 12.59
C ILE A 333 -7.06 -2.11 13.96
N ASN A 334 -8.24 -1.95 14.57
CA ASN A 334 -8.38 -1.31 15.87
C ASN A 334 -7.66 -2.09 16.98
N LYS A 335 -7.73 -3.42 16.93
CA LYS A 335 -7.02 -4.28 17.88
C LYS A 335 -5.51 -4.23 17.69
N MET A 336 -5.02 -4.28 16.45
CA MET A 336 -3.59 -4.11 16.15
C MET A 336 -3.06 -2.73 16.53
N HIS A 337 -3.86 -1.67 16.31
CA HIS A 337 -3.54 -0.33 16.80
C HIS A 337 -3.39 -0.32 18.33
N SER A 338 -4.35 -0.91 19.05
CA SER A 338 -4.32 -0.98 20.52
C SER A 338 -3.13 -1.78 21.06
N ASP A 339 -2.73 -2.84 20.36
CA ASP A 339 -1.64 -3.73 20.77
C ASP A 339 -0.25 -3.24 20.30
N SER A 340 -0.21 -2.26 19.39
CA SER A 340 1.03 -1.61 18.97
C SER A 340 1.57 -0.74 20.12
N LYS A 341 2.83 -0.97 20.50
CA LYS A 341 3.50 -0.24 21.59
C LYS A 341 4.24 1.02 21.11
N GLU A 342 3.98 1.45 19.88
CA GLU A 342 4.62 2.64 19.30
C GLU A 342 4.06 3.87 20.00
N SER A 343 4.95 4.64 20.62
CA SER A 343 4.65 5.75 21.52
C SER A 343 3.60 6.69 20.93
N ILE A 344 2.57 7.02 21.71
CA ILE A 344 1.81 8.26 21.51
C ILE A 344 2.85 9.39 21.66
N SER A 345 3.23 10.04 20.57
CA SER A 345 4.20 11.14 20.63
C SER A 345 3.62 12.31 21.43
N GLU A 346 4.49 12.97 22.20
CA GLU A 346 4.34 14.33 22.71
C GLU A 346 3.81 15.32 21.63
N PRO A 347 3.30 16.52 22.00
CA PRO A 347 2.36 17.33 21.21
C PRO A 347 2.87 17.99 19.90
N LEU A 348 3.93 17.51 19.27
CA LEU A 348 4.55 18.14 18.11
C LEU A 348 5.00 17.13 17.06
N ASN A 349 4.07 16.33 16.55
CA ASN A 349 4.28 15.65 15.26
C ASN A 349 3.84 16.62 14.15
N ARG A 350 4.80 17.05 13.32
CA ARG A 350 4.59 18.02 12.22
C ARG A 350 3.60 17.55 11.14
N ASN A 351 3.22 16.27 11.15
CA ASN A 351 2.38 15.62 10.13
C ASN A 351 0.87 15.51 10.52
N GLY A 352 0.44 16.08 11.64
CA GLY A 352 -0.97 16.06 12.06
C GLY A 352 -1.53 14.69 12.50
N GLN A 353 -0.81 13.59 12.27
CA GLN A 353 -1.15 12.26 12.80
C GLN A 353 -0.73 12.14 14.26
N LYS A 354 -1.72 11.85 15.12
CA LYS A 354 -1.53 11.70 16.58
C LYS A 354 -1.01 10.32 16.99
N CYS A 355 -0.94 9.36 16.06
CA CYS A 355 -0.58 7.98 16.33
C CYS A 355 0.42 7.47 15.31
N GLU A 356 1.52 6.91 15.82
CA GLU A 356 2.64 6.39 15.02
C GLU A 356 2.53 4.90 14.68
N CYS A 357 1.41 4.23 15.01
CA CYS A 357 1.30 2.80 14.82
C CYS A 357 1.31 2.41 13.34
N ILE A 358 1.80 1.20 13.04
CA ILE A 358 1.79 0.63 11.68
C ILE A 358 0.43 0.71 10.99
N MET A 359 -0.68 0.55 11.71
CA MET A 359 -2.02 0.59 11.12
C MET A 359 -2.39 2.00 10.64
N HIS A 360 -2.15 3.05 11.44
CA HIS A 360 -2.40 4.43 11.03
C HIS A 360 -1.37 4.94 10.02
N LYS A 361 -0.12 4.44 10.06
CA LYS A 361 0.86 4.71 9.00
C LYS A 361 0.48 4.08 7.67
N THR A 362 -0.20 2.92 7.68
CA THR A 362 -0.57 2.22 6.45
C THR A 362 -1.89 2.74 5.88
N PHE A 363 -2.93 2.83 6.71
CA PHE A 363 -4.32 3.11 6.29
C PHE A 363 -4.84 4.46 6.74
N GLY A 364 -4.12 5.19 7.59
CA GLY A 364 -4.58 6.45 8.18
C GLY A 364 -4.35 7.63 7.25
N GLY A 365 -5.44 8.31 6.88
CA GLY A 365 -5.48 9.59 6.19
C GLY A 365 -6.32 10.62 6.97
N VAL A 366 -6.63 11.74 6.31
CA VAL A 366 -7.47 12.81 6.86
C VAL A 366 -8.45 13.31 5.80
N PHE A 367 -9.74 13.28 6.12
CA PHE A 367 -10.79 14.00 5.41
C PHE A 367 -10.87 15.45 5.87
N GLN A 368 -11.23 16.33 4.95
CA GLN A 368 -11.60 17.72 5.20
C GLN A 368 -13.06 17.93 4.78
N SER A 369 -13.92 18.22 5.75
CA SER A 369 -15.28 18.71 5.53
C SER A 369 -15.24 20.23 5.46
N ARG A 370 -15.59 20.80 4.32
CA ARG A 370 -15.67 22.25 4.11
C ARG A 370 -17.13 22.68 4.00
N ILE A 371 -17.53 23.61 4.86
CA ILE A 371 -18.85 24.26 4.83
C ILE A 371 -18.66 25.68 4.29
N LYS A 372 -19.34 26.02 3.20
CA LYS A 372 -19.33 27.35 2.58
C LYS A 372 -20.72 27.98 2.66
N CYS A 373 -20.82 29.19 3.19
CA CYS A 373 -22.05 29.97 3.15
C CYS A 373 -22.17 30.72 1.82
N LYS A 374 -23.26 30.52 1.07
CA LYS A 374 -23.48 31.22 -0.22
C LYS A 374 -23.91 32.68 -0.06
N VAL A 375 -24.26 33.12 1.16
CA VAL A 375 -24.66 34.50 1.43
C VAL A 375 -23.45 35.38 1.74
N CYS A 376 -22.65 35.02 2.75
CA CYS A 376 -21.51 35.82 3.20
C CYS A 376 -20.14 35.31 2.69
N ASN A 377 -20.12 34.20 1.93
CA ASN A 377 -18.89 33.53 1.48
C ASN A 377 -17.95 33.05 2.58
N ASP A 378 -18.39 33.02 3.84
CA ASP A 378 -17.61 32.45 4.94
C ASP A 378 -17.41 30.93 4.76
N VAL A 379 -16.23 30.46 5.13
CA VAL A 379 -15.76 29.08 4.93
C VAL A 379 -15.26 28.51 6.24
N LYS A 380 -15.85 27.37 6.63
CA LYS A 380 -15.41 26.60 7.79
C LYS A 380 -14.90 25.23 7.36
N THR A 381 -13.75 24.84 7.87
CA THR A 381 -13.17 23.53 7.62
C THR A 381 -13.11 22.71 8.91
N LYS A 382 -13.39 21.41 8.80
CA LYS A 382 -13.26 20.44 9.88
C LYS A 382 -12.50 19.23 9.36
N GLU A 383 -11.54 18.75 10.15
CA GLU A 383 -10.73 17.57 9.82
C GLU A 383 -11.26 16.34 10.56
N GLU A 384 -11.34 15.22 9.83
CA GLU A 384 -11.81 13.93 10.34
C GLU A 384 -10.86 12.81 9.91
N PRO A 385 -10.55 11.81 10.76
CA PRO A 385 -9.70 10.69 10.37
C PRO A 385 -10.31 9.91 9.21
N LEU A 386 -9.47 9.53 8.25
CA LEU A 386 -9.83 8.65 7.13
C LEU A 386 -9.14 7.30 7.32
N VAL A 387 -9.91 6.22 7.35
CA VAL A 387 -9.39 4.83 7.29
C VAL A 387 -9.92 4.11 6.05
N GLU A 388 -11.10 4.50 5.58
CA GLU A 388 -11.80 3.90 4.45
C GLU A 388 -12.74 4.91 3.77
N TRP A 389 -13.06 4.63 2.51
CA TRP A 389 -14.07 5.35 1.73
C TRP A 389 -15.27 4.43 1.51
N GLN A 390 -16.41 4.82 2.08
CA GLN A 390 -17.67 4.10 1.90
C GLN A 390 -18.37 4.58 0.62
N LEU A 391 -18.49 3.68 -0.35
CA LEU A 391 -18.98 3.98 -1.69
C LEU A 391 -20.41 3.46 -1.87
N HIS A 392 -21.36 4.38 -2.01
CA HIS A 392 -22.74 4.04 -2.33
C HIS A 392 -22.91 3.73 -3.83
N LEU A 393 -23.55 2.60 -4.13
CA LEU A 393 -23.93 2.21 -5.48
C LEU A 393 -25.35 2.67 -5.84
N ARG A 394 -25.54 3.18 -7.06
CA ARG A 394 -26.87 3.39 -7.65
C ARG A 394 -27.40 2.07 -8.24
N GLY A 395 -28.73 1.94 -8.25
CA GLY A 395 -29.41 0.78 -8.82
C GLY A 395 -29.64 -0.33 -7.80
N SER A 396 -30.81 -0.31 -7.16
CA SER A 396 -31.50 -1.51 -6.68
C SER A 396 -32.68 -1.74 -7.63
N PRO A 397 -33.04 -2.99 -7.98
CA PRO A 397 -34.28 -3.25 -8.71
C PRO A 397 -35.44 -2.85 -7.80
N THR A 398 -36.00 -1.67 -8.03
CA THR A 398 -37.38 -1.46 -7.60
C THR A 398 -38.19 -2.54 -8.30
N PRO A 399 -38.98 -3.35 -7.56
CA PRO A 399 -39.98 -4.17 -8.22
C PRO A 399 -40.90 -3.17 -8.93
N GLN A 400 -40.79 -3.09 -10.25
CA GLN A 400 -41.81 -2.43 -11.04
C GLN A 400 -43.13 -3.08 -10.65
N LYS A 401 -43.94 -2.38 -9.86
CA LYS A 401 -45.33 -2.74 -9.68
C LYS A 401 -45.89 -2.84 -11.09
N LYS A 402 -46.22 -4.05 -11.54
CA LYS A 402 -47.06 -4.26 -12.72
C LYS A 402 -48.35 -3.50 -12.46
N LYS A 403 -48.42 -2.26 -12.91
CA LYS A 403 -49.68 -1.57 -13.12
C LYS A 403 -50.26 -2.15 -14.38
N ASN A 404 -51.30 -2.96 -14.21
CA ASN A 404 -52.21 -3.32 -15.28
C ASN A 404 -52.70 -2.05 -15.96
N GLY A 405 -52.65 -1.99 -17.29
CA GLY A 405 -53.35 -0.97 -18.06
C GLY A 405 -52.60 -0.52 -19.31
N HIS A 406 -53.14 -0.90 -20.46
CA HIS A 406 -52.76 -0.46 -21.80
C HIS A 406 -52.63 1.06 -21.93
N THR A 407 -51.57 1.55 -22.58
CA THR A 407 -51.65 2.40 -23.80
C THR A 407 -50.27 2.53 -24.46
N LYS A 408 -50.30 2.68 -25.79
CA LYS A 408 -49.16 2.65 -26.71
C LYS A 408 -48.27 3.91 -26.63
N ALA A 409 -46.98 3.67 -26.83
CA ALA A 409 -45.97 4.46 -27.56
C ALA A 409 -46.06 6.00 -27.52
N SER A 410 -45.04 6.60 -26.90
CA SER A 410 -44.34 7.76 -27.46
C SER A 410 -42.85 7.60 -27.20
N ILE A 411 -42.10 7.62 -28.30
CA ILE A 411 -40.65 7.78 -28.39
C ILE A 411 -40.29 9.17 -27.86
N GLU A 412 -39.03 9.33 -27.42
CA GLU A 412 -38.31 10.56 -27.00
C GLU A 412 -38.08 10.67 -25.48
N ASN A 413 -36.89 10.26 -25.04
CA ASN A 413 -35.79 11.22 -24.87
C ASN A 413 -34.49 10.51 -24.44
N ASP A 414 -33.51 10.59 -25.33
CA ASP A 414 -32.09 10.49 -25.03
C ASP A 414 -31.70 11.56 -23.99
N ALA A 415 -31.53 11.16 -22.73
CA ALA A 415 -30.75 11.92 -21.74
C ALA A 415 -30.34 11.01 -20.57
N ASN A 416 -29.01 10.86 -20.39
CA ASN A 416 -28.31 10.30 -19.22
C ASN A 416 -28.13 8.77 -19.07
N GLU A 417 -27.62 8.07 -20.08
CA GLU A 417 -26.99 6.74 -19.86
C GLU A 417 -25.64 6.81 -19.09
N MET A 418 -25.01 7.99 -18.99
CA MET A 418 -23.72 8.15 -18.30
C MET A 418 -23.85 8.33 -16.78
N GLY A 419 -25.03 8.77 -16.29
CA GLY A 419 -25.27 9.12 -14.89
C GLY A 419 -25.61 7.95 -13.96
N ASP A 420 -25.82 6.75 -14.51
CA ASP A 420 -26.24 5.55 -13.78
C ASP A 420 -25.14 4.47 -13.66
N LYS A 421 -23.96 4.70 -14.24
CA LYS A 421 -22.82 3.79 -14.07
C LYS A 421 -22.22 3.92 -12.67
N ASN A 422 -21.81 2.80 -12.08
CA ASN A 422 -21.07 2.78 -10.81
C ASN A 422 -19.59 2.50 -11.06
N THR A 423 -18.90 3.42 -11.74
CA THR A 423 -17.43 3.39 -11.76
C THR A 423 -16.87 3.96 -10.47
N LEU A 424 -15.66 3.55 -10.06
CA LEU A 424 -14.98 4.09 -8.87
C LEU A 424 -14.89 5.61 -8.95
N GLN A 425 -14.50 6.17 -10.09
CA GLN A 425 -14.40 7.62 -10.28
C GLN A 425 -15.75 8.32 -10.07
N LEU A 426 -16.85 7.79 -10.62
CA LEU A 426 -18.19 8.35 -10.43
C LEU A 426 -18.67 8.22 -8.99
N CYS A 427 -18.32 7.13 -8.30
CA CYS A 427 -18.59 6.99 -6.87
C CYS A 427 -17.85 8.06 -6.05
N LEU A 428 -16.58 8.33 -6.34
CA LEU A 428 -15.80 9.37 -5.67
C LEU A 428 -16.29 10.78 -5.98
N GLU A 429 -16.70 11.03 -7.23
CA GLU A 429 -17.33 12.29 -7.62
C GLU A 429 -18.64 12.54 -6.86
N ARG A 430 -19.47 11.52 -6.67
CA ARG A 430 -20.67 11.61 -5.84
C ARG A 430 -20.35 11.83 -4.37
N TYR A 431 -19.36 11.12 -3.84
CA TYR A 431 -18.93 11.24 -2.44
C TYR A 431 -18.41 12.64 -2.12
N THR A 432 -17.67 13.24 -3.05
CA THR A 432 -17.04 14.57 -2.90
C THR A 432 -17.86 15.70 -3.54
N ALA A 433 -19.11 15.42 -3.95
CA ALA A 433 -20.00 16.40 -4.50
C ALA A 433 -20.39 17.45 -3.44
N GLU A 434 -20.70 18.66 -3.91
CA GLU A 434 -21.26 19.69 -3.05
C GLU A 434 -22.72 19.33 -2.70
N GLU A 435 -23.03 19.26 -1.42
CA GLU A 435 -24.38 19.00 -0.91
C GLU A 435 -24.92 20.19 -0.12
N GLN A 436 -26.22 20.43 -0.21
CA GLN A 436 -26.89 21.44 0.61
C GLN A 436 -27.15 20.89 2.00
N ILE A 437 -26.72 21.65 3.02
CA ILE A 437 -26.93 21.24 4.41
C ILE A 437 -28.29 21.77 4.85
N LYS A 438 -29.24 20.88 5.13
CA LYS A 438 -30.52 21.27 5.74
C LYS A 438 -30.30 21.72 7.19
N ASP A 439 -30.99 22.77 7.60
CA ASP A 439 -31.04 23.28 8.98
C ASP A 439 -29.71 23.85 9.55
N TYR A 440 -28.71 24.15 8.72
CA TYR A 440 -27.46 24.77 9.20
C TYR A 440 -27.53 26.30 9.22
N LYS A 441 -27.31 26.91 10.38
CA LYS A 441 -27.26 28.37 10.53
C LYS A 441 -25.82 28.87 10.48
N CYS A 442 -25.52 29.74 9.52
CA CYS A 442 -24.21 30.39 9.44
C CYS A 442 -24.02 31.38 10.59
N ASP A 443 -23.01 31.17 11.45
CA ASP A 443 -22.73 32.04 12.59
C ASP A 443 -22.50 33.51 12.19
N ASN A 444 -21.75 33.76 11.11
CA ASN A 444 -21.44 35.12 10.68
C ASN A 444 -22.70 35.87 10.18
N CYS A 445 -23.55 35.20 9.41
CA CYS A 445 -24.84 35.77 9.04
C CYS A 445 -25.71 35.96 10.29
N ASN A 446 -25.74 34.99 11.20
CA ASN A 446 -26.53 35.04 12.43
C ASN A 446 -26.16 36.22 13.35
N LEU A 447 -24.89 36.61 13.36
CA LEU A 447 -24.39 37.77 14.11
C LEU A 447 -24.76 39.10 13.45
N ASN A 448 -24.63 39.21 12.12
CA ASN A 448 -24.99 40.43 11.38
C ASN A 448 -26.51 40.75 11.44
N TYR A 449 -27.37 39.78 11.75
CA TYR A 449 -28.82 40.00 11.92
C TYR A 449 -29.22 40.63 13.26
N LEU A 450 -28.32 40.73 14.25
CA LEU A 450 -28.63 41.31 15.55
C LEU A 450 -28.33 42.82 15.65
N GLU A 451 -27.52 43.36 14.74
CA GLU A 451 -27.13 44.78 14.78
C GLU A 451 -27.98 45.70 13.89
N GLU A 452 -28.52 45.19 12.77
CA GLU A 452 -29.37 45.98 11.88
C GLU A 452 -30.83 45.54 12.02
N GLY A 453 -31.70 46.44 12.50
CA GLY A 453 -33.12 46.19 12.81
C GLY A 453 -34.01 45.86 11.61
N VAL A 454 -33.72 44.75 10.91
CA VAL A 454 -34.46 44.28 9.74
C VAL A 454 -35.65 43.41 10.20
N PRO A 455 -36.88 43.61 9.68
CA PRO A 455 -38.07 42.88 10.13
C PRO A 455 -38.02 41.37 9.82
N PHE A 456 -38.61 40.58 10.73
CA PHE A 456 -38.55 39.10 10.85
C PHE A 456 -38.99 38.26 9.63
N ASN A 457 -39.55 38.84 8.56
CA ASN A 457 -40.32 38.10 7.54
C ASN A 457 -39.86 38.26 6.07
N GLN A 458 -38.64 38.72 5.78
CA GLN A 458 -38.17 38.87 4.38
C GLN A 458 -36.72 38.44 4.12
N ILE A 459 -36.23 37.37 4.79
CA ILE A 459 -34.87 36.87 4.55
C ILE A 459 -34.95 35.37 4.27
N PRO A 460 -34.39 34.86 3.15
CA PRO A 460 -34.39 33.43 2.87
C PRO A 460 -33.71 32.72 4.03
N ALA A 461 -34.34 31.67 4.55
CA ALA A 461 -33.81 30.94 5.69
C ALA A 461 -32.34 30.57 5.43
N SER A 462 -31.44 31.06 6.29
CA SER A 462 -29.99 30.82 6.20
C SER A 462 -29.61 29.33 6.21
N SER A 463 -30.57 28.46 6.49
CA SER A 463 -30.52 27.00 6.41
C SER A 463 -30.47 26.41 5.00
N GLU A 464 -30.83 27.13 3.94
CA GLU A 464 -30.79 26.60 2.56
C GLU A 464 -29.61 27.13 1.73
N ALA A 465 -28.82 28.05 2.28
CA ALA A 465 -27.73 28.72 1.57
C ALA A 465 -26.33 28.16 1.88
N CYS A 466 -26.19 27.21 2.80
CA CYS A 466 -24.90 26.62 3.16
C CYS A 466 -24.67 25.29 2.45
N THR A 467 -23.47 25.10 1.91
CA THR A 467 -23.09 23.85 1.27
C THR A 467 -21.91 23.19 1.94
N ARG A 468 -21.96 21.86 2.03
CA ARG A 468 -20.86 21.02 2.52
C ARG A 468 -20.22 20.30 1.34
N ARG A 469 -18.91 20.12 1.44
CA ARG A 469 -18.15 19.29 0.53
C ARG A 469 -17.05 18.55 1.30
N PHE A 470 -16.87 17.27 1.01
CA PHE A 470 -15.76 16.49 1.51
C PHE A 470 -14.62 16.44 0.48
N SER A 471 -13.39 16.54 0.96
CA SER A 471 -12.18 16.32 0.18
C SER A 471 -11.13 15.61 1.03
N CYS A 472 -10.14 14.99 0.39
CA CYS A 472 -9.04 14.34 1.11
C CYS A 472 -7.91 15.33 1.37
N LYS A 473 -7.60 15.60 2.64
CA LYS A 473 -6.49 16.47 3.03
C LYS A 473 -5.16 15.73 3.10
N LYS A 474 -5.17 14.52 3.67
CA LYS A 474 -4.03 13.61 3.70
C LYS A 474 -4.46 12.25 3.16
N LEU A 475 -3.90 11.82 2.05
CA LEU A 475 -4.13 10.48 1.51
C LEU A 475 -3.32 9.44 2.31
N PRO A 476 -3.90 8.29 2.67
CA PRO A 476 -3.17 7.19 3.29
C PRO A 476 -2.31 6.45 2.24
N PRO A 477 -1.15 5.88 2.62
CA PRO A 477 -0.35 5.04 1.74
C PRO A 477 -1.12 3.87 1.11
N VAL A 478 -2.09 3.33 1.83
CA VAL A 478 -3.02 2.31 1.32
C VAL A 478 -4.46 2.81 1.47
N LEU A 479 -5.12 3.03 0.34
CA LEU A 479 -6.53 3.37 0.26
C LEU A 479 -7.39 2.12 0.36
N THR A 480 -8.42 2.20 1.19
CA THR A 480 -9.45 1.17 1.32
C THR A 480 -10.79 1.72 0.82
N PHE A 481 -11.34 1.11 -0.23
CA PHE A 481 -12.69 1.41 -0.71
C PHE A 481 -13.64 0.29 -0.28
N VAL A 482 -14.71 0.66 0.41
CA VAL A 482 -15.77 -0.23 0.87
C VAL A 482 -16.97 -0.01 -0.03
N VAL A 483 -17.37 -1.04 -0.77
CA VAL A 483 -18.56 -0.99 -1.62
C VAL A 483 -19.76 -1.35 -0.76
N GLU A 484 -20.65 -0.39 -0.52
CA GLU A 484 -21.83 -0.62 0.32
C GLU A 484 -22.89 -1.45 -0.42
N ARG A 485 -22.67 -2.76 -0.45
CA ARG A 485 -23.59 -3.72 -1.07
C ARG A 485 -24.74 -4.10 -0.15
N PHE A 486 -24.64 -3.87 1.14
CA PHE A 486 -25.63 -4.32 2.11
C PHE A 486 -26.39 -3.12 2.66
N SER A 487 -27.71 -3.13 2.52
CA SER A 487 -28.57 -2.10 3.09
C SER A 487 -29.66 -2.72 3.96
N ARG A 488 -30.01 -2.01 5.03
CA ARG A 488 -31.09 -2.40 5.94
C ARG A 488 -32.07 -1.23 6.05
N GLU A 489 -33.22 -1.38 5.40
CA GLU A 489 -34.33 -0.44 5.51
C GLU A 489 -35.42 -1.07 6.38
N GLY A 490 -35.50 -0.62 7.64
CA GLY A 490 -36.45 -1.15 8.62
C GLY A 490 -36.26 -2.64 8.89
N LYS A 491 -37.23 -3.47 8.47
CA LYS A 491 -37.20 -4.95 8.63
C LYS A 491 -36.64 -5.67 7.41
N THR A 492 -36.48 -4.99 6.27
CA THR A 492 -36.00 -5.61 5.04
C THR A 492 -34.51 -5.36 4.86
N THR A 493 -33.77 -6.44 4.62
CA THR A 493 -32.37 -6.40 4.21
C THR A 493 -32.28 -6.68 2.72
N SER A 494 -31.43 -5.94 2.02
CA SER A 494 -31.21 -6.14 0.59
C SER A 494 -29.73 -6.09 0.25
N LYS A 495 -29.34 -6.88 -0.76
CA LYS A 495 -27.98 -6.87 -1.32
C LYS A 495 -28.02 -6.20 -2.69
N ASN A 496 -27.19 -5.18 -2.87
CA ASN A 496 -26.99 -4.47 -4.12
C ASN A 496 -25.96 -5.22 -5.00
N GLU A 497 -26.50 -5.92 -6.00
CA GLU A 497 -25.77 -6.69 -7.02
C GLU A 497 -25.40 -5.85 -8.26
N ALA A 498 -25.55 -4.52 -8.18
CA ALA A 498 -25.13 -3.62 -9.26
C ALA A 498 -23.62 -3.79 -9.52
N PRO A 499 -23.21 -3.77 -10.80
CA PRO A 499 -21.80 -3.84 -11.15
C PRO A 499 -21.09 -2.57 -10.67
N PHE A 500 -19.96 -2.74 -10.00
CA PHE A 500 -19.04 -1.69 -9.57
C PHE A 500 -17.74 -1.82 -10.36
N GLU A 501 -17.49 -0.86 -11.24
CA GLU A 501 -16.33 -0.89 -12.14
C GLU A 501 -15.17 -0.11 -11.50
N PHE A 502 -14.08 -0.81 -11.21
CA PHE A 502 -12.88 -0.24 -10.60
C PHE A 502 -11.67 -0.51 -11.51
N PRO A 503 -10.72 0.44 -11.65
CA PRO A 503 -9.55 0.28 -12.51
C PRO A 503 -8.38 -0.44 -11.80
N GLU A 504 -7.34 -0.84 -12.54
CA GLU A 504 -6.08 -1.27 -11.90
C GLU A 504 -5.32 -0.08 -11.29
N GLU A 505 -5.33 1.07 -11.96
CA GLU A 505 -4.68 2.31 -11.52
C GLU A 505 -5.70 3.44 -11.35
N ILE A 506 -5.54 4.22 -10.29
CA ILE A 506 -6.34 5.43 -10.05
C ILE A 506 -5.45 6.61 -9.64
N ASN A 507 -5.69 7.77 -10.24
CA ASN A 507 -5.09 9.03 -9.81
C ASN A 507 -6.07 9.77 -8.89
N MET A 508 -5.69 9.98 -7.63
CA MET A 508 -6.52 10.57 -6.60
C MET A 508 -6.47 12.10 -6.53
N THR A 509 -5.61 12.76 -7.32
CA THR A 509 -5.38 14.22 -7.26
C THR A 509 -6.66 15.02 -7.27
N LYS A 510 -7.62 14.67 -8.14
CA LYS A 510 -8.90 15.37 -8.30
C LYS A 510 -9.73 15.50 -7.00
N TRP A 511 -9.61 14.54 -6.08
CA TRP A 511 -10.43 14.48 -4.86
C TRP A 511 -9.71 15.01 -3.61
N THR A 512 -8.54 15.64 -3.79
CA THR A 512 -7.78 16.25 -2.70
C THR A 512 -8.27 17.66 -2.37
N SER A 513 -8.03 18.13 -1.14
CA SER A 513 -8.32 19.52 -0.76
C SER A 513 -7.44 20.52 -1.52
N LEU A 514 -6.21 20.13 -1.86
CA LEU A 514 -5.29 20.92 -2.68
C LEU A 514 -5.86 21.16 -4.10
N ALA A 515 -6.37 20.10 -4.74
CA ALA A 515 -7.05 20.23 -6.03
C ALA A 515 -8.27 21.16 -5.95
N GLN A 516 -9.04 21.05 -4.86
CA GLN A 516 -10.15 21.97 -4.64
C GLN A 516 -9.69 23.43 -4.55
N GLU A 517 -8.63 23.72 -3.78
CA GLU A 517 -8.11 25.07 -3.60
C GLU A 517 -7.57 25.67 -4.91
N VAL A 518 -6.82 24.89 -5.70
CA VAL A 518 -6.29 25.33 -6.99
C VAL A 518 -7.41 25.63 -7.98
N LEU A 519 -8.41 24.73 -8.08
CA LEU A 519 -9.56 24.93 -8.97
C LEU A 519 -10.39 26.17 -8.56
N GLU A 520 -10.57 26.43 -7.27
CA GLU A 520 -11.28 27.61 -6.78
C GLU A 520 -10.53 28.92 -7.07
N GLN A 521 -9.20 28.87 -7.17
CA GLN A 521 -8.35 30.01 -7.55
C GLN A 521 -8.21 30.17 -9.08
N GLY A 522 -8.83 29.30 -9.87
CA GLY A 522 -8.76 29.33 -11.33
C GLY A 522 -7.49 28.71 -11.93
N GLY A 523 -6.72 27.94 -11.16
CA GLY A 523 -5.57 27.18 -11.64
C GLY A 523 -5.95 25.85 -12.32
N SER A 524 -4.97 25.15 -12.88
CA SER A 524 -5.19 23.83 -13.52
C SER A 524 -4.82 22.69 -12.56
N LEU A 525 -5.48 21.53 -12.72
CA LEU A 525 -5.04 20.29 -12.07
C LEU A 525 -3.68 19.82 -12.59
N ASP A 526 -3.28 20.23 -13.79
CA ASP A 526 -2.00 19.87 -14.39
C ASP A 526 -0.80 20.46 -13.64
N ASP A 527 -1.04 21.48 -12.81
CA ASP A 527 -0.03 22.13 -11.97
C ASP A 527 0.22 21.36 -10.66
N LEU A 528 -0.54 20.28 -10.40
CA LEU A 528 -0.49 19.50 -9.17
C LEU A 528 0.27 18.18 -9.35
N PRO A 529 0.88 17.65 -8.27
CA PRO A 529 1.46 16.33 -8.30
C PRO A 529 0.39 15.25 -8.56
N ASP A 530 0.81 14.20 -9.25
CA ASP A 530 0.01 13.01 -9.53
C ASP A 530 0.01 12.07 -8.31
N PHE A 531 -1.13 11.93 -7.64
CA PHE A 531 -1.30 10.96 -6.55
C PHE A 531 -1.82 9.64 -7.11
N LYS A 532 -0.94 8.87 -7.76
CA LYS A 532 -1.27 7.57 -8.39
C LYS A 532 -1.27 6.42 -7.40
N TYR A 533 -2.23 5.53 -7.56
CA TYR A 533 -2.45 4.36 -6.74
C TYR A 533 -2.71 3.12 -7.59
N ASN A 534 -2.11 2.00 -7.20
CA ASN A 534 -2.22 0.71 -7.87
C ASN A 534 -3.04 -0.28 -7.03
N LEU A 535 -3.95 -0.99 -7.67
CA LEU A 535 -4.76 -2.02 -7.04
C LEU A 535 -3.87 -3.18 -6.56
N ILE A 536 -4.00 -3.55 -5.29
CA ILE A 536 -3.22 -4.65 -4.68
C ILE A 536 -4.08 -5.80 -4.20
N SER A 537 -5.34 -5.56 -3.82
CA SER A 537 -6.25 -6.65 -3.48
C SER A 537 -7.72 -6.27 -3.63
N VAL A 538 -8.55 -7.27 -3.92
CA VAL A 538 -10.01 -7.15 -4.05
C VAL A 538 -10.67 -8.31 -3.29
N VAL A 539 -11.40 -7.97 -2.24
CA VAL A 539 -12.24 -8.94 -1.50
C VAL A 539 -13.60 -8.99 -2.18
N ASN A 540 -14.03 -10.19 -2.51
CA ASN A 540 -15.29 -10.49 -3.17
C ASN A 540 -16.26 -11.16 -2.20
N HIS A 541 -17.54 -10.85 -2.34
CA HIS A 541 -18.61 -11.54 -1.62
C HIS A 541 -19.64 -12.14 -2.59
N GLU A 542 -19.81 -13.45 -2.52
CA GLU A 542 -20.80 -14.22 -3.27
C GLU A 542 -21.89 -14.74 -2.33
N GLY A 543 -23.15 -14.73 -2.77
CA GLY A 543 -24.29 -15.18 -1.95
C GLY A 543 -25.17 -14.04 -1.45
N LYS A 544 -26.06 -14.36 -0.50
CA LYS A 544 -27.06 -13.46 0.09
C LYS A 544 -26.47 -12.71 1.30
N ILE A 545 -27.21 -11.76 1.86
CA ILE A 545 -26.75 -10.98 3.02
C ILE A 545 -26.52 -11.83 4.29
N ASN A 546 -27.35 -12.85 4.54
CA ASN A 546 -27.25 -13.69 5.74
C ASN A 546 -26.48 -15.01 5.49
N THR A 547 -26.05 -15.25 4.25
CA THR A 547 -25.26 -16.42 3.91
C THR A 547 -24.46 -16.18 2.64
N GLY A 548 -23.15 -16.34 2.71
CA GLY A 548 -22.27 -16.08 1.59
C GLY A 548 -20.89 -16.67 1.74
N HIS A 549 -20.04 -16.34 0.78
CA HIS A 549 -18.67 -16.79 0.73
C HIS A 549 -17.76 -15.66 0.29
N TYR A 550 -16.69 -15.46 1.05
CA TYR A 550 -15.67 -14.46 0.74
C TYR A 550 -14.49 -15.11 0.03
N THR A 551 -14.08 -14.52 -1.08
CA THR A 551 -12.84 -14.84 -1.78
C THR A 551 -12.03 -13.56 -1.96
N VAL A 552 -10.74 -13.66 -2.23
CA VAL A 552 -9.89 -12.48 -2.40
C VAL A 552 -8.90 -12.66 -3.53
N TYR A 553 -8.80 -11.64 -4.38
CA TYR A 553 -7.68 -11.49 -5.30
C TYR A 553 -6.60 -10.67 -4.62
N CYS A 554 -5.34 -11.14 -4.61
CA CYS A 554 -4.21 -10.35 -4.17
C CYS A 554 -3.09 -10.36 -5.21
N LYS A 555 -2.41 -9.23 -5.37
CA LYS A 555 -1.21 -9.08 -6.18
C LYS A 555 0.01 -9.43 -5.34
N ASN A 556 0.84 -10.34 -5.82
CA ASN A 556 2.11 -10.69 -5.21
C ASN A 556 3.18 -10.82 -6.30
N ARG A 557 4.26 -10.02 -6.20
CA ARG A 557 5.34 -9.97 -7.21
C ARG A 557 4.82 -9.78 -8.63
N ASP A 558 3.95 -8.80 -8.82
CA ASP A 558 3.33 -8.43 -10.10
C ASP A 558 2.44 -9.50 -10.75
N GLN A 559 2.11 -10.57 -10.03
CA GLN A 559 1.17 -11.59 -10.47
C GLN A 559 -0.06 -11.61 -9.56
N TRP A 560 -1.23 -11.85 -10.15
CA TRP A 560 -2.49 -11.93 -9.43
C TRP A 560 -2.79 -13.36 -9.02
N PHE A 561 -3.32 -13.52 -7.81
CA PHE A 561 -3.73 -14.81 -7.27
C PHE A 561 -5.11 -14.70 -6.65
N LEU A 562 -5.97 -15.66 -6.94
CA LEU A 562 -7.25 -15.88 -6.25
C LEU A 562 -7.03 -16.81 -5.06
N PHE A 563 -7.37 -16.32 -3.88
CA PHE A 563 -7.43 -17.09 -2.65
C PHE A 563 -8.89 -17.40 -2.32
N ASP A 564 -9.18 -18.69 -2.27
CA ASP A 564 -10.47 -19.28 -1.93
C ASP A 564 -10.22 -20.25 -0.76
N ASP A 565 -10.17 -19.68 0.44
CA ASP A 565 -9.67 -20.33 1.65
C ASP A 565 -8.33 -21.02 1.43
N HIS A 566 -8.36 -22.36 1.35
CA HIS A 566 -7.20 -23.22 1.25
C HIS A 566 -6.65 -23.29 -0.18
N ALA A 567 -7.48 -22.96 -1.18
CA ALA A 567 -7.12 -23.01 -2.58
C ALA A 567 -6.52 -21.68 -3.03
N VAL A 568 -5.33 -21.76 -3.65
CA VAL A 568 -4.65 -20.62 -4.27
C VAL A 568 -4.54 -20.89 -5.76
N LYS A 569 -5.03 -19.97 -6.59
CA LYS A 569 -5.06 -20.09 -8.06
C LYS A 569 -4.41 -18.85 -8.66
N LEU A 570 -3.65 -19.04 -9.74
CA LEU A 570 -3.17 -17.91 -10.56
C LEU A 570 -4.39 -17.26 -11.24
N ALA A 571 -4.36 -15.92 -11.34
CA ALA A 571 -5.37 -15.13 -12.02
C ALA A 571 -4.67 -14.04 -12.84
N ASP A 572 -5.37 -13.52 -13.84
CA ASP A 572 -4.92 -12.33 -14.59
C ASP A 572 -5.70 -11.09 -14.12
N ILE A 573 -5.19 -9.89 -14.44
CA ILE A 573 -5.88 -8.64 -14.08
C ILE A 573 -7.32 -8.60 -14.64
N ASP A 574 -7.54 -9.17 -15.82
CA ASP A 574 -8.88 -9.25 -16.42
C ASP A 574 -9.87 -10.03 -15.55
N ASP A 575 -9.44 -11.12 -14.90
CA ASP A 575 -10.28 -11.89 -13.97
C ASP A 575 -10.67 -11.05 -12.75
N VAL A 576 -9.71 -10.24 -12.26
CA VAL A 576 -9.92 -9.33 -11.12
C VAL A 576 -10.93 -8.26 -11.49
N LEU A 577 -10.75 -7.56 -12.62
CA LEU A 577 -11.63 -6.47 -13.06
C LEU A 577 -13.04 -6.97 -13.44
N GLN A 578 -13.16 -8.22 -13.90
CA GLN A 578 -14.45 -8.87 -14.16
C GLN A 578 -15.25 -9.18 -12.88
N SER A 579 -14.63 -9.13 -11.69
CA SER A 579 -15.31 -9.35 -10.42
C SER A 579 -16.24 -8.19 -9.97
N LYS A 580 -16.52 -7.21 -10.85
CA LYS A 580 -17.34 -6.01 -10.59
C LYS A 580 -18.67 -6.20 -9.87
N ARG A 581 -19.33 -7.36 -9.96
CA ARG A 581 -20.58 -7.63 -9.22
C ARG A 581 -20.35 -8.16 -7.80
N LYS A 582 -19.17 -8.72 -7.55
CA LYS A 582 -18.78 -9.41 -6.31
C LYS A 582 -17.87 -8.55 -5.45
N ALA A 583 -17.09 -7.63 -6.05
CA ALA A 583 -16.13 -6.78 -5.38
C ALA A 583 -16.77 -5.99 -4.23
N TYR A 584 -16.29 -6.23 -3.02
CA TYR A 584 -16.81 -5.68 -1.77
C TYR A 584 -15.82 -4.73 -1.11
N LEU A 585 -14.54 -5.12 -1.01
CA LEU A 585 -13.45 -4.25 -0.55
C LEU A 585 -12.38 -4.18 -1.63
N CYS A 586 -11.90 -2.98 -1.94
CA CYS A 586 -10.78 -2.77 -2.86
C CYS A 586 -9.66 -2.02 -2.15
N PHE A 587 -8.45 -2.55 -2.21
CA PHE A 587 -7.27 -1.94 -1.59
C PHE A 587 -6.31 -1.48 -2.68
N TYR A 588 -5.89 -0.22 -2.59
CA TYR A 588 -4.91 0.36 -3.49
C TYR A 588 -3.71 0.90 -2.72
N ILE A 589 -2.50 0.71 -3.22
CA ILE A 589 -1.28 1.27 -2.65
C ILE A 589 -0.79 2.44 -3.48
N ALA A 590 -0.26 3.49 -2.84
CA ALA A 590 0.37 4.60 -3.53
C ALA A 590 1.56 4.10 -4.37
N ASP A 591 1.65 4.56 -5.63
CA ASP A 591 2.74 4.22 -6.54
C ASP A 591 4.09 4.78 -6.03
N THR A 592 4.03 5.98 -5.48
CA THR A 592 5.16 6.62 -4.79
C THR A 592 4.76 6.94 -3.35
N LEU A 593 5.53 6.41 -2.41
CA LEU A 593 5.38 6.69 -0.98
C LEU A 593 6.18 7.95 -0.65
N GLU A 594 5.53 9.11 -0.77
CA GLU A 594 6.11 10.35 -0.26
C GLU A 594 6.11 10.31 1.27
N TYR A 595 7.25 10.55 1.90
CA TYR A 595 7.39 10.42 3.36
C TYR A 595 6.56 11.46 4.15
N ASP A 596 6.07 12.51 3.51
CA ASP A 596 5.13 13.47 4.09
C ASP A 596 3.68 12.94 4.14
N GLN A 597 3.41 11.81 3.47
CA GLN A 597 2.14 11.06 3.51
C GLN A 597 2.15 9.93 4.57
N LEU A 598 3.32 9.58 5.13
CA LEU A 598 3.47 8.74 6.33
C LEU A 598 3.44 9.60 7.62
#